data_AF-A0A506Q8G8-F1
#
_entry.id   AF-A0A506Q8G8-F1
#
_cell.length_a   1.000
_cell.length_b   1.000
_cell.length_c   1.000
_cell.angle_alpha   90.00
_cell.angle_beta   90.00
_cell.angle_gamma   90.00
#
_symmetry.space_group_name_H-M   'P 1'
#
loop_
_entity.id
_entity.type
_entity.pdbx_description
1 polymer ?
#
loop_
_entity_poly.entity_id
_entity_poly.type
_entity_poly.pdbx_seq_one_letter_code
_entity_poly.pdbx_strand_id
1 'polypeptide(L)'
;MALSMKSDMNELHDDRPVPEAQKKFTLKVLFGPMFGCELHLPADDYFLIINPGLALQDDTTAMMSPGDHAAAYTHNTLYLPCDMPSPNIILRLSARYQGDESDEGYRLEVQGTDKSYTARLKENEIFVHEHIRFAIKRDEENWPAEIENFNLPPALSAEFSEQTRRPDFRVKKNYALTFGFFILLLLVITAGVSGYKKLESERQVVTLNEALAGAPMPVDIVRGRDNLIYVLTRNYQAMEWTREAIFKLKGKESVVPVWLTQQRNEVVAQLANAGYPVLQIDDARPQHPTIALYRNLNQQEEKNFKAAVLKKIPFALDIRVLVKTKDQLLQDARQGLDRLHIYYRQINSPGGYALVIRDDLSDSTLRSLQHFIKQYNHQWGSRVINFSINLDENWLQDKSYVDSSNGYLFLNPRHWYFPLKQGDLNG
;
A
#
# COMPACT_ATOMS: atom_id res chain seq x y z
N MET A 1 -69.40 -4.19 15.77
CA MET A 1 -69.30 -3.71 17.17
C MET A 1 -68.01 -4.30 17.73
N ALA A 2 -67.09 -3.43 18.12
CA ALA A 2 -65.65 -3.70 18.24
C ALA A 2 -65.29 -4.55 19.47
N LEU A 3 -64.43 -5.56 19.26
CA LEU A 3 -63.70 -6.26 20.31
C LEU A 3 -62.26 -5.76 20.31
N SER A 4 -61.91 -5.00 21.34
CA SER A 4 -60.59 -4.46 21.61
C SER A 4 -59.78 -5.50 22.38
N MET A 5 -58.71 -6.02 21.76
CA MET A 5 -57.68 -6.84 22.38
C MET A 5 -56.60 -5.90 22.93
N LYS A 6 -56.40 -5.90 24.26
CA LYS A 6 -55.34 -5.14 24.93
C LYS A 6 -54.33 -6.11 25.55
N SER A 7 -53.11 -5.98 25.02
CA SER A 7 -51.78 -6.39 25.48
C SER A 7 -51.63 -6.89 26.93
N ASP A 8 -51.18 -8.13 27.06
CA ASP A 8 -50.43 -8.67 28.20
C ASP A 8 -49.23 -9.45 27.62
N MET A 9 -47.99 -9.05 27.95
CA MET A 9 -46.91 -9.98 28.34
C MET A 9 -45.55 -9.29 28.52
N ASN A 10 -45.03 -9.47 29.73
CA ASN A 10 -43.63 -9.75 30.10
C ASN A 10 -42.60 -8.61 30.03
N GLU A 11 -42.57 -7.81 31.09
CA GLU A 11 -41.28 -7.38 31.67
C GLU A 11 -40.69 -8.54 32.48
N LEU A 12 -39.70 -9.22 31.90
CA LEU A 12 -38.83 -10.16 32.61
C LEU A 12 -37.68 -9.36 33.22
N HIS A 13 -37.62 -9.35 34.55
CA HIS A 13 -36.46 -8.98 35.35
C HIS A 13 -35.21 -9.74 34.87
N ASP A 14 -34.25 -9.02 34.28
CA ASP A 14 -32.87 -9.49 34.13
C ASP A 14 -32.10 -9.04 35.38
N ASP A 15 -32.12 -9.89 36.41
CA ASP A 15 -31.23 -9.83 37.58
C ASP A 15 -29.78 -9.96 37.11
N ARG A 16 -29.18 -8.84 36.74
CA ARG A 16 -27.72 -8.74 36.61
C ARG A 16 -27.15 -8.42 37.99
N PRO A 17 -26.14 -9.18 38.48
CA PRO A 17 -25.44 -8.78 39.69
C PRO A 17 -24.83 -7.39 39.45
N VAL A 18 -25.10 -6.48 40.38
CA VAL A 18 -24.44 -5.17 40.46
C VAL A 18 -22.93 -5.43 40.38
N PRO A 19 -22.19 -4.86 39.41
CA PRO A 19 -20.75 -5.05 39.38
C PRO A 19 -20.19 -4.39 40.65
N GLU A 20 -19.59 -5.20 41.53
CA GLU A 20 -18.79 -4.71 42.65
C GLU A 20 -17.86 -3.62 42.11
N ALA A 21 -17.92 -2.43 42.71
CA ALA A 21 -17.05 -1.33 42.33
C ALA A 21 -15.60 -1.82 42.34
N GLN A 22 -15.02 -1.95 41.14
CA GLN A 22 -13.64 -2.42 40.96
C GLN A 22 -12.74 -1.51 41.79
N LYS A 23 -12.15 -2.06 42.86
CA LYS A 23 -11.22 -1.31 43.73
C LYS A 23 -10.06 -0.83 42.85
N LYS A 24 -9.69 0.45 42.99
CA LYS A 24 -8.60 1.08 42.24
C LYS A 24 -7.43 1.34 43.17
N PHE A 25 -6.25 0.96 42.71
CA PHE A 25 -4.98 1.17 43.38
C PHE A 25 -4.11 2.13 42.58
N THR A 26 -3.20 2.80 43.27
CA THR A 26 -2.14 3.61 42.66
C THR A 26 -0.81 3.04 43.12
N LEU A 27 0.00 2.58 42.17
CA LEU A 27 1.36 2.10 42.39
C LEU A 27 2.34 3.24 42.12
N LYS A 28 3.15 3.62 43.11
CA LYS A 28 4.22 4.59 42.94
C LYS A 28 5.56 3.88 42.80
N VAL A 29 6.23 4.14 41.69
CA VAL A 29 7.56 3.60 41.40
C VAL A 29 8.60 4.48 42.10
N LEU A 30 9.44 3.87 42.94
CA LEU A 30 10.46 4.54 43.75
C LEU A 30 11.88 4.07 43.40
N PHE A 31 12.07 3.60 42.17
CA PHE A 31 13.36 3.14 41.64
C PHE A 31 13.47 3.37 40.12
N GLY A 32 14.70 3.34 39.61
CA GLY A 32 14.98 3.39 38.18
C GLY A 32 14.56 4.70 37.48
N PRO A 33 14.54 4.72 36.14
CA PRO A 33 14.14 5.89 35.34
C PRO A 33 12.69 6.33 35.52
N MET A 34 11.81 5.46 36.05
CA MET A 34 10.42 5.80 36.39
C MET A 34 10.26 6.26 37.85
N PHE A 35 11.35 6.65 38.51
CA PHE A 35 11.30 7.17 39.89
C PHE A 35 10.30 8.33 40.01
N GLY A 36 9.33 8.18 40.93
CA GLY A 36 8.27 9.15 41.18
C GLY A 36 7.02 8.99 40.32
N CYS A 37 7.02 8.09 39.31
CA CYS A 37 5.83 7.84 38.50
C CYS A 37 4.75 7.10 39.29
N GLU A 38 3.49 7.50 39.08
CA GLU A 38 2.31 6.86 39.64
C GLU A 38 1.50 6.16 38.54
N LEU A 39 1.14 4.90 38.77
CA LEU A 39 0.40 4.05 37.84
C LEU A 39 -0.93 3.66 38.49
N HIS A 40 -2.04 3.96 37.83
CA HIS A 40 -3.38 3.57 38.30
C HIS A 40 -3.71 2.15 37.83
N LEU A 41 -3.93 1.25 38.78
CA LEU A 41 -4.13 -0.17 38.58
C LEU A 41 -5.49 -0.60 39.16
N PRO A 42 -6.38 -1.19 38.36
CA PRO A 42 -7.51 -1.97 38.88
C PRO A 42 -7.08 -3.06 39.87
N ALA A 43 -8.00 -3.54 40.70
CA ALA A 43 -7.77 -4.67 41.60
C ALA A 43 -7.71 -5.99 40.81
N ASP A 44 -6.54 -6.27 40.23
CA ASP A 44 -6.28 -7.47 39.45
C ASP A 44 -4.84 -7.98 39.69
N ASP A 45 -4.49 -9.12 39.12
CA ASP A 45 -3.15 -9.69 39.23
C ASP A 45 -2.27 -9.18 38.07
N TYR A 46 -1.13 -8.59 38.43
CA TYR A 46 -0.18 -7.97 37.49
C TYR A 46 1.14 -8.72 37.42
N PHE A 47 1.71 -8.81 36.23
CA PHE A 47 3.08 -9.29 36.01
C PHE A 47 4.00 -8.11 35.68
N LEU A 48 4.90 -7.78 36.60
CA LEU A 48 5.89 -6.70 36.47
C LEU A 48 7.16 -7.27 35.83
N ILE A 49 7.46 -6.80 34.62
CA ILE A 49 8.71 -7.10 33.91
C ILE A 49 9.67 -5.94 34.12
N ILE A 50 10.81 -6.22 34.76
CA ILE A 50 11.78 -5.20 35.12
C ILE A 50 13.07 -5.48 34.34
N ASN A 51 13.35 -4.66 33.32
CA ASN A 51 14.46 -4.89 32.39
C ASN A 51 14.99 -3.57 31.79
N PRO A 52 16.24 -3.54 31.29
CA PRO A 52 16.79 -2.35 30.64
C PRO A 52 15.95 -1.98 29.42
N GLY A 53 15.64 -0.69 29.24
CA GLY A 53 14.75 -0.20 28.18
C GLY A 53 15.20 -0.56 26.75
N LEU A 54 16.45 -0.98 26.58
CA LEU A 54 17.04 -1.47 25.32
C LEU A 54 16.65 -2.91 24.96
N ALA A 55 16.10 -3.71 25.89
CA ALA A 55 15.65 -5.08 25.60
C ALA A 55 14.40 -5.13 24.70
N LEU A 56 13.77 -3.99 24.40
CA LEU A 56 12.72 -3.86 23.40
C LEU A 56 13.24 -3.50 21.99
N GLN A 57 14.56 -3.27 21.84
CA GLN A 57 15.22 -2.90 20.57
C GLN A 57 16.38 -3.84 20.17
N ASP A 58 16.55 -4.98 20.85
CA ASP A 58 17.53 -5.98 20.42
C ASP A 58 17.02 -6.79 19.22
N ASP A 59 17.43 -6.32 18.03
CA ASP A 59 17.40 -7.05 16.75
C ASP A 59 18.20 -8.38 16.79
N THR A 60 18.84 -8.72 17.91
CA THR A 60 19.54 -10.00 18.11
C THR A 60 18.63 -11.10 18.70
N THR A 61 17.45 -10.74 19.22
CA THR A 61 16.32 -11.64 19.49
C THR A 61 15.34 -11.74 18.33
N ALA A 62 15.71 -11.29 17.12
CA ALA A 62 14.92 -11.39 15.89
C ALA A 62 14.76 -12.82 15.33
N MET A 63 14.99 -13.86 16.15
CA MET A 63 14.52 -15.23 15.90
C MET A 63 13.25 -15.60 16.66
N MET A 64 12.75 -14.72 17.54
CA MET A 64 11.47 -14.93 18.23
C MET A 64 10.47 -13.88 17.75
N SER A 65 9.36 -14.36 17.21
CA SER A 65 8.24 -13.55 16.74
C SER A 65 7.68 -12.73 17.91
N PRO A 66 7.02 -11.57 17.69
CA PRO A 66 6.28 -10.86 18.74
C PRO A 66 5.19 -11.70 19.45
N GLY A 67 4.97 -12.95 19.01
CA GLY A 67 4.15 -13.97 19.65
C GLY A 67 4.91 -15.08 20.42
N ASP A 68 6.21 -14.93 20.68
CA ASP A 68 6.99 -15.97 21.39
C ASP A 68 7.35 -15.59 22.85
N HIS A 69 7.12 -14.34 23.26
CA HIS A 69 7.22 -13.98 24.68
C HIS A 69 5.86 -14.22 25.34
N ALA A 70 5.76 -15.23 26.22
CA ALA A 70 4.51 -15.57 26.92
C ALA A 70 3.85 -14.37 27.64
N ALA A 71 4.65 -13.37 28.03
CA ALA A 71 4.20 -12.10 28.59
C ALA A 71 3.27 -11.29 27.67
N ALA A 72 3.45 -11.36 26.34
CA ALA A 72 2.64 -10.64 25.35
C ALA A 72 1.17 -11.09 25.30
N TYR A 73 0.86 -12.26 25.88
CA TYR A 73 -0.50 -12.82 25.92
C TYR A 73 -1.22 -12.61 27.25
N THR A 74 -0.54 -12.03 28.25
CA THR A 74 -1.15 -11.78 29.57
C THR A 74 -1.77 -10.38 29.59
N HIS A 75 -3.05 -10.29 29.98
CA HIS A 75 -3.82 -9.04 29.88
C HIS A 75 -3.38 -7.95 30.88
N ASN A 76 -2.53 -8.29 31.87
CA ASN A 76 -2.10 -7.40 32.96
C ASN A 76 -0.57 -7.40 33.17
N THR A 77 0.22 -7.29 32.10
CA THR A 77 1.67 -7.12 32.22
C THR A 77 2.06 -5.64 32.23
N LEU A 78 2.89 -5.23 33.18
CA LEU A 78 3.48 -3.88 33.25
C LEU A 78 5.00 -3.98 33.06
N TYR A 79 5.53 -3.15 32.17
CA TYR A 79 6.96 -3.06 31.94
C TYR A 79 7.56 -1.87 32.69
N LEU A 80 8.53 -2.12 33.57
CA LEU A 80 9.25 -1.11 34.33
C LEU A 80 10.72 -1.08 33.89
N PRO A 81 11.17 -0.05 33.17
CA PRO A 81 12.56 0.02 32.72
C PRO A 81 13.51 0.14 33.92
N CYS A 82 14.56 -0.70 33.95
CA CYS A 82 15.64 -0.62 34.93
C CYS A 82 16.96 -1.13 34.33
N ASP A 83 18.03 -0.35 34.43
CA ASP A 83 19.33 -0.69 33.82
C ASP A 83 20.17 -1.67 34.66
N MET A 84 19.64 -2.10 35.81
CA MET A 84 20.23 -3.16 36.63
C MET A 84 19.48 -4.48 36.40
N PRO A 85 20.16 -5.64 36.50
CA PRO A 85 19.52 -6.94 36.40
C PRO A 85 18.53 -7.10 37.55
N SER A 86 17.24 -7.20 37.23
CA SER A 86 16.15 -7.24 38.20
C SER A 86 15.33 -8.53 38.06
N PRO A 87 14.83 -9.13 39.15
CA PRO A 87 13.83 -10.19 39.05
C PRO A 87 12.49 -9.67 38.52
N ASN A 88 11.74 -10.53 37.84
CA ASN A 88 10.33 -10.26 37.51
C ASN A 88 9.46 -10.47 38.76
N ILE A 89 8.35 -9.74 38.84
CA ILE A 89 7.50 -9.75 40.04
C ILE A 89 6.05 -9.99 39.65
N ILE A 90 5.38 -10.97 40.27
CA ILE A 90 3.92 -11.09 40.20
C ILE A 90 3.31 -10.36 41.40
N LEU A 91 2.45 -9.38 41.13
CA LEU A 91 1.72 -8.60 42.11
C LEU A 91 0.25 -9.01 42.10
N ARG A 92 -0.26 -9.59 43.19
CA ARG A 92 -1.66 -10.03 43.27
C ARG A 92 -2.52 -9.03 44.05
N LEU A 93 -3.26 -8.18 43.35
CA LEU A 93 -4.18 -7.20 43.96
C LEU A 93 -5.64 -7.69 43.98
N SER A 94 -5.95 -8.81 43.30
CA SER A 94 -7.31 -9.37 43.22
C SER A 94 -7.86 -9.85 44.57
N ALA A 95 -7.00 -10.36 45.45
CA ALA A 95 -7.39 -10.87 46.77
C ALA A 95 -6.38 -10.48 47.85
N ARG A 96 -6.89 -10.04 49.00
CA ARG A 96 -6.08 -9.76 50.19
C ARG A 96 -5.72 -11.09 50.87
N TYR A 97 -4.46 -11.27 51.21
CA TYR A 97 -4.01 -12.43 51.97
C TYR A 97 -4.48 -12.28 53.44
N GLN A 98 -5.33 -13.19 53.89
CA GLN A 98 -5.71 -13.34 55.31
C GLN A 98 -4.88 -14.49 55.90
N GLY A 99 -3.80 -14.14 56.59
CA GLY A 99 -3.14 -15.02 57.58
C GLY A 99 -3.57 -14.62 58.99
N ASP A 100 -3.28 -15.47 59.99
CA ASP A 100 -3.70 -15.33 61.39
C ASP A 100 -3.53 -13.89 61.95
N GLU A 101 -4.67 -13.35 62.42
CA GLU A 101 -5.01 -12.17 63.25
C GLU A 101 -4.17 -10.86 63.24
N SER A 102 -3.11 -10.70 62.46
CA SER A 102 -2.43 -9.39 62.27
C SER A 102 -1.71 -9.22 60.93
N ASP A 103 -1.90 -10.17 60.01
CA ASP A 103 -1.09 -10.30 58.79
C ASP A 103 -1.82 -9.93 57.48
N GLU A 104 -2.63 -8.86 57.48
CA GLU A 104 -3.35 -8.39 56.28
C GLU A 104 -2.46 -7.69 55.22
N GLY A 105 -2.33 -8.22 54.01
CA GLY A 105 -1.63 -7.52 52.90
C GLY A 105 -1.84 -8.19 51.53
N TYR A 106 -1.15 -7.69 50.51
CA TYR A 106 -1.17 -8.26 49.15
C TYR A 106 0.04 -9.16 48.94
N ARG A 107 -0.17 -10.22 48.15
CA ARG A 107 0.87 -11.20 47.86
C ARG A 107 1.74 -10.72 46.71
N LEU A 108 3.05 -10.80 46.90
CA LEU A 108 4.06 -10.55 45.89
C LEU A 108 4.88 -11.83 45.65
N GLU A 109 5.14 -12.21 44.42
CA GLU A 109 6.05 -13.33 44.10
C GLU A 109 7.23 -12.79 43.31
N VAL A 110 8.41 -12.81 43.91
CA VAL A 110 9.66 -12.34 43.28
C VAL A 110 10.32 -13.54 42.61
N GLN A 111 10.46 -13.46 41.29
CA GLN A 111 11.07 -14.50 40.45
C GLN A 111 12.52 -14.15 40.12
N GLY A 112 13.44 -14.54 41.02
CA GLY A 112 14.88 -14.47 40.77
C GLY A 112 15.40 -15.68 39.98
N THR A 113 16.55 -15.52 39.33
CA THR A 113 17.24 -16.59 38.56
C THR A 113 17.63 -17.80 39.41
N ASP A 114 17.93 -17.60 40.70
CA ASP A 114 18.41 -18.68 41.58
C ASP A 114 17.36 -19.17 42.57
N LYS A 115 16.46 -18.28 43.04
CA LYS A 115 15.38 -18.59 44.00
C LYS A 115 14.18 -17.69 43.77
N SER A 116 12.99 -18.28 43.71
CA SER A 116 11.72 -17.57 43.77
C SER A 116 11.18 -17.60 45.19
N TYR A 117 10.66 -16.48 45.68
CA TYR A 117 10.06 -16.40 47.01
C TYR A 117 8.84 -15.48 47.03
N THR A 118 7.95 -15.75 47.99
CA THR A 118 6.76 -14.93 48.22
C THR A 118 7.06 -13.87 49.26
N ALA A 119 6.79 -12.61 48.92
CA ALA A 119 6.85 -11.46 49.82
C ALA A 119 5.44 -10.88 50.04
N ARG A 120 5.32 -9.99 51.03
CA ARG A 120 4.08 -9.30 51.35
C ARG A 120 4.24 -7.81 51.11
N LEU A 121 3.20 -7.22 50.53
CA LEU A 121 3.08 -5.79 50.32
C LEU A 121 1.89 -5.25 51.11
N LYS A 122 2.14 -4.31 52.02
CA LYS A 122 1.09 -3.58 52.72
C LYS A 122 0.81 -2.25 52.01
N GLU A 123 -0.43 -1.79 52.13
CA GLU A 123 -0.81 -0.46 51.63
C GLU A 123 0.01 0.61 52.37
N ASN A 124 0.44 1.64 51.66
CA ASN A 124 1.18 2.77 52.21
C ASN A 124 2.55 2.40 52.84
N GLU A 125 3.10 1.23 52.52
CA GLU A 125 4.47 0.82 52.87
C GLU A 125 5.32 0.63 51.59
N ILE A 126 6.62 0.90 51.71
CA ILE A 126 7.56 0.74 50.60
C ILE A 126 8.04 -0.71 50.56
N PHE A 127 7.72 -1.43 49.48
CA PHE A 127 8.38 -2.68 49.16
C PHE A 127 9.85 -2.42 48.83
N VAL A 128 10.76 -3.21 49.39
CA VAL A 128 12.20 -3.13 49.09
C VAL A 128 12.75 -4.52 48.77
N HIS A 129 13.29 -4.67 47.57
CA HIS A 129 14.08 -5.83 47.16
C HIS A 129 15.27 -5.36 46.34
N GLU A 130 16.49 -5.52 46.87
CA GLU A 130 17.72 -5.00 46.26
C GLU A 130 17.60 -3.50 45.89
N HIS A 131 17.53 -3.20 44.59
CA HIS A 131 17.36 -1.86 44.04
C HIS A 131 15.91 -1.51 43.69
N ILE A 132 15.00 -2.50 43.67
CA ILE A 132 13.57 -2.34 43.38
C ILE A 132 12.86 -1.78 44.59
N ARG A 133 12.14 -0.67 44.39
CA ARG A 133 11.35 -0.01 45.43
C ARG A 133 10.05 0.53 44.88
N PHE A 134 8.92 0.14 45.44
CA PHE A 134 7.63 0.71 45.05
C PHE A 134 6.63 0.60 46.19
N ALA A 135 5.59 1.42 46.16
CA ALA A 135 4.53 1.41 47.16
C ALA A 135 3.17 1.41 46.45
N ILE A 136 2.13 0.95 47.14
CA ILE A 136 0.75 0.97 46.66
C ILE A 136 -0.16 1.70 47.65
N LYS A 137 -1.15 2.42 47.13
CA LYS A 137 -2.25 3.01 47.90
C LYS A 137 -3.58 2.79 47.20
N ARG A 138 -4.70 3.13 47.85
CA ARG A 138 -6.00 3.26 47.19
C ARG A 138 -6.14 4.65 46.55
N ASP A 139 -6.89 4.73 45.45
CA ASP A 139 -6.98 5.94 44.60
C ASP A 139 -7.45 7.20 45.38
N GLU A 140 -8.19 7.01 46.48
CA GLU A 140 -8.77 8.10 47.30
C GLU A 140 -7.93 8.52 48.52
N GLU A 141 -6.79 7.87 48.79
CA GLU A 141 -5.93 8.18 49.95
C GLU A 141 -4.75 9.09 49.58
N ASN A 142 -4.29 9.94 50.50
CA ASN A 142 -3.05 10.70 50.32
C ASN A 142 -1.85 9.83 50.70
N TRP A 143 -0.72 10.00 50.01
CA TRP A 143 0.52 9.31 50.36
C TRP A 143 1.00 9.75 51.75
N PRO A 144 1.53 8.83 52.57
CA PRO A 144 2.30 9.20 53.76
C PRO A 144 3.52 10.04 53.37
N ALA A 145 3.91 10.96 54.25
CA ALA A 145 5.06 11.85 54.03
C ALA A 145 6.38 11.09 53.74
N GLU A 146 6.49 9.85 54.20
CA GLU A 146 7.64 8.96 53.98
C GLU A 146 7.75 8.46 52.53
N ILE A 147 6.63 8.33 51.82
CA ILE A 147 6.55 7.92 50.41
C ILE A 147 6.55 9.16 49.49
N GLU A 148 5.97 10.26 49.96
CA GLU A 148 5.96 11.52 49.22
C GLU A 148 7.35 12.14 49.12
N ASN A 149 8.09 12.14 50.23
CA ASN A 149 9.45 12.69 50.33
C ASN A 149 10.55 11.62 50.28
N PHE A 150 10.24 10.44 49.72
CA PHE A 150 11.20 9.36 49.65
C PHE A 150 12.44 9.79 48.85
N ASN A 151 13.62 9.70 49.46
CA ASN A 151 14.90 9.97 48.82
C ASN A 151 15.72 8.67 48.80
N LEU A 152 16.32 8.33 47.66
CA LEU A 152 17.22 7.17 47.59
C LEU A 152 18.42 7.36 48.52
N PRO A 153 18.85 6.31 49.25
CA PRO A 153 20.10 6.34 49.98
C PRO A 153 21.28 6.70 49.05
N PRO A 154 22.22 7.55 49.49
CA PRO A 154 23.28 8.10 48.63
C PRO A 154 24.17 7.05 47.94
N ALA A 155 24.28 5.84 48.51
CA ALA A 155 25.04 4.74 47.93
C ALA A 155 24.38 4.16 46.65
N LEU A 156 23.05 4.09 46.63
CA LEU A 156 22.29 3.58 45.47
C LEU A 156 22.03 4.68 44.44
N SER A 157 21.89 5.93 44.87
CA SER A 157 21.83 7.06 43.94
C SER A 157 23.17 7.26 43.22
N ALA A 158 24.30 6.93 43.83
CA ALA A 158 25.60 6.92 43.16
C ALA A 158 25.64 5.86 42.04
N GLU A 159 25.18 4.62 42.28
CA GLU A 159 25.14 3.56 41.25
C GLU A 159 24.22 3.90 40.07
N PHE A 160 23.09 4.58 40.31
CA PHE A 160 22.20 5.07 39.24
C PHE A 160 22.67 6.39 38.58
N SER A 161 23.52 7.18 39.26
CA SER A 161 24.00 8.50 38.79
C SER A 161 25.40 8.44 38.13
N GLU A 162 26.16 7.38 38.36
CA GLU A 162 27.53 7.18 37.82
C GLU A 162 27.59 6.81 36.32
N GLN A 163 26.52 7.04 35.55
CA GLN A 163 26.55 6.93 34.08
C GLN A 163 26.39 8.28 33.37
N THR A 164 27.09 9.31 33.82
CA THR A 164 27.82 10.24 32.91
C THR A 164 28.76 11.15 33.70
N ARG A 165 29.88 10.62 34.17
CA ARG A 165 31.09 11.43 34.34
C ARG A 165 32.19 10.86 33.46
N ARG A 166 32.20 11.35 32.22
CA ARG A 166 33.40 11.26 31.38
C ARG A 166 34.57 11.88 32.15
N PRO A 167 35.75 11.25 32.18
CA PRO A 167 36.93 11.92 32.69
C PRO A 167 37.16 13.17 31.86
N ASP A 168 37.50 14.27 32.54
CA ASP A 168 37.81 15.56 31.94
C ASP A 168 38.76 15.37 30.74
N PHE A 169 38.21 15.52 29.54
CA PHE A 169 39.01 15.58 28.33
C PHE A 169 39.72 16.93 28.34
N ARG A 170 41.00 16.91 28.70
CA ARG A 170 41.93 17.98 28.33
C ARG A 170 41.79 18.24 26.84
N VAL A 171 41.24 19.40 26.50
CA VAL A 171 40.98 19.84 25.12
C VAL A 171 42.31 19.95 24.39
N LYS A 172 42.66 18.92 23.62
CA LYS A 172 43.43 19.08 22.39
C LYS A 172 42.45 18.99 21.23
N LYS A 173 42.48 20.04 20.41
CA LYS A 173 41.54 20.37 19.35
C LYS A 173 41.58 19.32 18.23
N ASN A 174 40.86 18.21 18.39
CA ASN A 174 40.74 17.15 17.38
C ASN A 174 39.45 17.34 16.57
N TYR A 175 39.57 18.10 15.48
CA TYR A 175 38.49 18.39 14.51
C TYR A 175 37.85 17.15 13.85
N ALA A 176 38.46 15.97 13.98
CA ALA A 176 37.93 14.71 13.42
C ALA A 176 36.73 14.16 14.21
N LEU A 177 36.70 14.34 15.53
CA LEU A 177 35.66 13.78 16.40
C LEU A 177 34.39 14.64 16.38
N THR A 178 34.54 15.96 16.22
CA THR A 178 33.42 16.87 15.98
C THR A 178 32.79 16.61 14.60
N PHE A 179 33.60 16.35 13.57
CA PHE A 179 33.08 15.98 12.24
C PHE A 179 32.27 14.68 12.28
N GLY A 180 32.72 13.66 13.02
CA GLY A 180 32.00 12.39 13.18
C GLY A 180 30.63 12.56 13.84
N PHE A 181 30.53 13.41 14.88
CA PHE A 181 29.26 13.71 15.54
C PHE A 181 28.27 14.45 14.62
N PHE A 182 28.74 15.42 13.83
CA PHE A 182 27.89 16.11 12.86
C PHE A 182 27.39 15.18 11.74
N ILE A 183 28.22 14.22 11.29
CA ILE A 183 27.80 13.20 10.32
C ILE A 183 26.74 12.27 10.92
N LEU A 184 26.92 11.83 12.17
CA LEU A 184 25.95 10.98 12.86
C LEU A 184 24.61 11.71 13.08
N LEU A 185 24.65 12.97 13.50
CA LEU A 185 23.45 13.80 13.67
C LEU A 185 22.72 14.02 12.34
N LEU A 186 23.45 14.25 11.25
CA LEU A 186 22.88 14.37 9.91
C LEU A 186 22.21 13.05 9.47
N LEU A 187 22.80 11.90 9.82
CA LEU A 187 22.25 10.56 9.52
C LEU A 187 20.96 10.29 10.32
N VAL A 188 20.93 10.64 11.61
CA VAL A 188 19.72 10.52 12.45
C VAL A 188 18.61 11.43 11.95
N ILE A 189 18.92 12.68 11.57
CA ILE A 189 17.93 13.61 11.01
C ILE A 189 17.40 13.11 9.67
N THR A 190 18.25 12.62 8.77
CA THR A 190 17.82 12.08 7.47
C THR A 190 17.02 10.78 7.61
N ALA A 191 17.36 9.92 8.56
CA ALA A 191 16.58 8.73 8.92
C ALA A 191 15.23 9.10 9.52
N GLY A 192 15.18 10.07 10.44
CA GLY A 192 13.95 10.57 11.04
C GLY A 192 13.01 11.21 10.01
N VAL A 193 13.54 12.04 9.11
CA VAL A 193 12.76 12.64 8.01
C VAL A 193 12.25 11.57 7.05
N SER A 194 13.05 10.54 6.75
CA SER A 194 12.63 9.44 5.87
C SER A 194 11.56 8.56 6.53
N GLY A 195 11.70 8.26 7.83
CA GLY A 195 10.73 7.49 8.61
C GLY A 195 9.40 8.22 8.75
N TYR A 196 9.42 9.51 9.07
CA TYR A 196 8.23 10.35 9.15
C TYR A 196 7.49 10.42 7.80
N LYS A 197 8.21 10.62 6.68
CA LYS A 197 7.63 10.61 5.33
C LYS A 197 7.00 9.27 4.95
N LYS A 198 7.53 8.15 5.45
CA LYS A 198 6.98 6.81 5.21
C LYS A 198 5.69 6.59 6.01
N LEU A 199 5.66 6.98 7.28
CA LEU A 199 4.47 6.84 8.13
C LEU A 199 3.28 7.69 7.64
N GLU A 200 3.56 8.92 7.21
CA GLU A 200 2.53 9.80 6.65
C GLU A 200 2.00 9.28 5.31
N SER A 201 2.86 8.67 4.48
CA SER A 201 2.44 7.96 3.27
C SER A 201 1.47 6.82 3.57
N GLU A 202 1.79 5.98 4.56
CA GLU A 202 0.96 4.82 4.89
C GLU A 202 -0.42 5.26 5.39
N ARG A 203 -0.48 6.30 6.23
CA ARG A 203 -1.76 6.90 6.65
C ARG A 203 -2.54 7.49 5.48
N GLN A 204 -1.88 8.17 4.55
CA GLN A 204 -2.53 8.73 3.37
C GLN A 204 -3.14 7.65 2.46
N VAL A 205 -2.45 6.52 2.29
CA VAL A 205 -2.97 5.37 1.51
C VAL A 205 -4.16 4.72 2.19
N VAL A 206 -4.17 4.59 3.53
CA VAL A 206 -5.29 4.04 4.29
C VAL A 206 -6.54 4.92 4.20
N THR A 207 -6.43 6.23 4.41
CA THR A 207 -7.57 7.15 4.26
C THR A 207 -8.09 7.21 2.82
N LEU A 208 -7.20 7.04 1.83
CA LEU A 208 -7.58 7.03 0.42
C LEU A 208 -8.29 5.72 0.04
N ASN A 209 -7.83 4.57 0.56
CA ASN A 209 -8.53 3.30 0.41
C ASN A 209 -9.94 3.34 1.00
N GLU A 210 -10.12 3.96 2.18
CA GLU A 210 -11.44 4.13 2.78
C GLU A 210 -12.35 5.04 1.95
N ALA A 211 -11.82 6.15 1.42
CA ALA A 211 -12.58 7.06 0.55
C ALA A 211 -12.92 6.46 -0.82
N LEU A 212 -12.09 5.52 -1.31
CA LEU A 212 -12.26 4.84 -2.58
C LEU A 212 -12.93 3.45 -2.44
N ALA A 213 -13.23 3.00 -1.22
CA ALA A 213 -13.87 1.70 -0.96
C ALA A 213 -15.25 1.57 -1.63
N GLY A 214 -15.93 2.69 -1.91
CA GLY A 214 -17.20 2.75 -2.64
C GLY A 214 -17.06 2.90 -4.16
N ALA A 215 -15.85 2.78 -4.73
CA ALA A 215 -15.66 2.93 -6.17
C ALA A 215 -16.43 1.84 -6.93
N PRO A 216 -17.13 2.18 -8.03
CA PRO A 216 -17.92 1.22 -8.80
C PRO A 216 -17.06 0.15 -9.49
N MET A 217 -15.75 0.38 -9.59
CA MET A 217 -14.78 -0.47 -10.29
C MET A 217 -13.43 -0.43 -9.54
N PRO A 218 -12.60 -1.48 -9.67
CA PRO A 218 -11.29 -1.53 -9.03
C PRO A 218 -10.37 -0.39 -9.52
N VAL A 219 -9.62 0.17 -8.58
CA VAL A 219 -8.65 1.25 -8.79
C VAL A 219 -7.28 0.82 -8.26
N ASP A 220 -6.21 1.15 -8.98
CA ASP A 220 -4.85 0.84 -8.56
C ASP A 220 -4.20 2.09 -7.96
N ILE A 221 -3.75 2.04 -6.70
CA ILE A 221 -3.10 3.16 -6.03
C ILE A 221 -1.59 2.89 -5.98
N VAL A 222 -0.81 3.78 -6.57
CA VAL A 222 0.65 3.64 -6.63
C VAL A 222 1.34 4.94 -6.25
N ARG A 223 2.53 4.84 -5.64
CA ARG A 223 3.39 6.01 -5.39
C ARG A 223 4.36 6.18 -6.56
N GLY A 224 4.46 7.39 -7.07
CA GLY A 224 5.40 7.74 -8.14
C GLY A 224 6.77 8.16 -7.64
N ARG A 225 7.69 8.34 -8.60
CA ARG A 225 9.08 8.76 -8.32
C ARG A 225 9.19 10.21 -7.87
N ASP A 226 8.17 11.01 -8.17
CA ASP A 226 8.00 12.39 -7.74
C ASP A 226 7.35 12.53 -6.36
N ASN A 227 7.19 11.42 -5.63
CA ASN A 227 6.63 11.37 -4.29
C ASN A 227 5.12 11.68 -4.22
N LEU A 228 4.44 11.78 -5.37
CA LEU A 228 2.99 11.88 -5.48
C LEU A 228 2.33 10.49 -5.46
N ILE A 229 1.09 10.43 -4.99
CA ILE A 229 0.23 9.24 -5.01
C ILE A 229 -0.63 9.33 -6.25
N TYR A 230 -0.57 8.32 -7.10
CA TYR A 230 -1.37 8.21 -8.31
C TYR A 230 -2.49 7.20 -8.11
N VAL A 231 -3.71 7.61 -8.44
CA VAL A 231 -4.87 6.71 -8.49
C VAL A 231 -5.15 6.39 -9.94
N LEU A 232 -4.82 5.17 -10.33
CA LEU A 232 -4.85 4.71 -11.71
C LEU A 232 -6.17 4.00 -11.99
N THR A 233 -6.81 4.42 -13.07
CA THR A 233 -8.11 3.91 -13.47
C THR A 233 -8.06 3.45 -14.93
N ARG A 234 -8.74 2.34 -15.23
CA ARG A 234 -8.83 1.81 -16.60
C ARG A 234 -10.09 2.29 -17.33
N ASN A 235 -11.16 2.57 -16.58
CA ASN A 235 -12.45 3.02 -17.07
C ASN A 235 -12.68 4.50 -16.74
N TYR A 236 -13.30 5.22 -17.68
CA TYR A 236 -13.73 6.61 -17.53
C TYR A 236 -14.66 6.83 -16.31
N GLN A 237 -15.64 5.94 -16.07
CA GLN A 237 -16.55 6.06 -14.93
C GLN A 237 -15.81 6.02 -13.57
N ALA A 238 -14.83 5.12 -13.46
CA ALA A 238 -13.99 5.00 -12.27
C ALA A 238 -13.12 6.26 -12.08
N MET A 239 -12.62 6.84 -13.16
CA MET A 239 -11.88 8.10 -13.13
C MET A 239 -12.74 9.25 -12.59
N GLU A 240 -13.94 9.45 -13.11
CA GLU A 240 -14.83 10.53 -12.66
C GLU A 240 -15.23 10.36 -11.18
N TRP A 241 -15.53 9.13 -10.77
CA TRP A 241 -15.78 8.82 -9.35
C TRP A 241 -14.57 9.16 -8.48
N THR A 242 -13.36 8.76 -8.92
CA THR A 242 -12.11 9.01 -8.20
C THR A 242 -11.84 10.51 -8.09
N ARG A 243 -12.09 11.27 -9.16
CA ARG A 243 -11.94 12.72 -9.18
C ARG A 243 -12.87 13.40 -8.17
N GLU A 244 -14.12 12.97 -8.12
CA GLU A 244 -15.11 13.49 -7.17
C GLU A 244 -14.76 13.11 -5.72
N ALA A 245 -14.31 11.88 -5.49
CA ALA A 245 -13.87 11.42 -4.17
C ALA A 245 -12.66 12.25 -3.67
N ILE A 246 -11.66 12.47 -4.53
CA ILE A 246 -10.50 13.32 -4.21
C ILE A 246 -10.92 14.76 -3.96
N PHE A 247 -11.85 15.31 -4.74
CA PHE A 247 -12.35 16.67 -4.56
C PHE A 247 -13.05 16.83 -3.19
N LYS A 248 -13.87 15.85 -2.79
CA LYS A 248 -14.55 15.84 -1.48
C LYS A 248 -13.59 15.75 -0.29
N LEU A 249 -12.41 15.16 -0.48
CA LEU A 249 -11.38 15.03 0.55
C LEU A 249 -10.66 16.35 0.89
N LYS A 250 -11.03 17.49 0.27
CA LYS A 250 -10.56 18.86 0.57
C LYS A 250 -9.08 18.93 0.97
N GLY A 251 -8.19 19.00 -0.03
CA GLY A 251 -6.84 19.55 0.18
C GLY A 251 -5.68 18.57 0.38
N LYS A 252 -5.74 17.34 -0.14
CA LYS A 252 -4.53 16.52 -0.27
C LYS A 252 -3.90 16.73 -1.65
N GLU A 253 -3.04 17.75 -1.77
CA GLU A 253 -2.30 18.12 -3.00
C GLU A 253 -1.39 16.99 -3.54
N SER A 254 -1.21 15.92 -2.78
CA SER A 254 -0.34 14.80 -3.13
C SER A 254 -1.02 13.67 -3.91
N VAL A 255 -2.32 13.76 -4.23
CA VAL A 255 -3.06 12.69 -4.94
C VAL A 255 -3.46 13.11 -6.35
N VAL A 256 -3.04 12.35 -7.36
CA VAL A 256 -3.29 12.62 -8.78
C VAL A 256 -4.12 11.48 -9.40
N PRO A 257 -5.37 11.74 -9.84
CA PRO A 257 -6.13 10.76 -10.60
C PRO A 257 -5.61 10.64 -12.03
N VAL A 258 -5.53 9.42 -12.54
CA VAL A 258 -5.00 9.13 -13.88
C VAL A 258 -5.89 8.13 -14.60
N TRP A 259 -6.29 8.45 -15.82
CA TRP A 259 -6.91 7.51 -16.74
C TRP A 259 -5.85 6.85 -17.62
N LEU A 260 -5.55 5.59 -17.34
CA LEU A 260 -4.47 4.85 -18.00
C LEU A 260 -4.65 4.74 -19.51
N THR A 261 -5.88 4.58 -19.98
CA THR A 261 -6.16 4.47 -21.43
C THR A 261 -5.83 5.75 -22.18
N GLN A 262 -6.24 6.91 -21.65
CA GLN A 262 -5.91 8.20 -22.25
C GLN A 262 -4.41 8.48 -22.18
N GLN A 263 -3.81 8.34 -21.00
CA GLN A 263 -2.39 8.60 -20.82
C GLN A 263 -1.53 7.72 -21.72
N ARG A 264 -1.83 6.42 -21.84
CA ARG A 264 -1.15 5.52 -22.77
C ARG A 264 -1.16 6.08 -24.19
N ASN A 265 -2.34 6.45 -24.70
CA ASN A 265 -2.49 6.93 -26.07
C ASN A 265 -1.71 8.23 -26.30
N GLU A 266 -1.75 9.14 -25.32
CA GLU A 266 -1.00 10.41 -25.37
C GLU A 266 0.51 10.16 -25.33
N VAL A 267 1.00 9.29 -24.43
CA VAL A 267 2.42 8.98 -24.31
C VAL A 267 2.93 8.27 -25.56
N VAL A 268 2.19 7.30 -26.10
CA VAL A 268 2.54 6.62 -27.37
C VAL A 268 2.61 7.64 -28.51
N ALA A 269 1.64 8.54 -28.63
CA ALA A 269 1.65 9.58 -29.66
C ALA A 269 2.85 10.53 -29.52
N GLN A 270 3.15 10.98 -28.29
CA GLN A 270 4.29 11.86 -28.02
C GLN A 270 5.64 11.19 -28.31
N LEU A 271 5.81 9.92 -27.91
CA LEU A 271 7.03 9.16 -28.19
C LEU A 271 7.19 8.92 -29.69
N ALA A 272 6.12 8.60 -30.40
CA ALA A 272 6.16 8.42 -31.85
C ALA A 272 6.49 9.74 -32.58
N ASN A 273 5.93 10.87 -32.14
CA ASN A 273 6.24 12.19 -32.70
C ASN A 273 7.68 12.62 -32.42
N ALA A 274 8.29 12.13 -31.33
CA ALA A 274 9.72 12.29 -31.05
C ALA A 274 10.63 11.35 -31.87
N GLY A 275 10.06 10.55 -32.78
CA GLY A 275 10.81 9.67 -33.68
C GLY A 275 11.12 8.28 -33.10
N TYR A 276 10.63 7.96 -31.90
CA TYR A 276 10.85 6.62 -31.32
C TYR A 276 10.00 5.55 -32.02
N PRO A 277 10.52 4.32 -32.18
CA PRO A 277 9.82 3.25 -32.89
C PRO A 277 8.76 2.55 -32.02
N VAL A 278 7.94 3.32 -31.30
CA VAL A 278 6.93 2.80 -30.37
C VAL A 278 5.71 2.26 -31.09
N LEU A 279 5.23 1.11 -30.62
CA LEU A 279 3.99 0.47 -31.06
C LEU A 279 2.87 0.76 -30.06
N GLN A 280 3.07 0.28 -28.82
CA GLN A 280 2.04 0.30 -27.78
C GLN A 280 2.69 0.17 -26.39
N ILE A 281 1.97 0.59 -25.36
CA ILE A 281 2.35 0.41 -23.96
C ILE A 281 1.37 -0.55 -23.30
N ASP A 282 1.90 -1.59 -22.68
CA ASP A 282 1.16 -2.49 -21.78
C ASP A 282 1.35 -2.03 -20.33
N ASP A 283 0.24 -1.58 -19.76
CA ASP A 283 0.07 -1.05 -18.42
C ASP A 283 -0.58 -2.08 -17.46
N ALA A 284 -0.51 -3.37 -17.76
CA ALA A 284 -0.94 -4.42 -16.83
C ALA A 284 -0.22 -4.35 -15.47
N ARG A 285 1.04 -3.90 -15.47
CA ARG A 285 1.82 -3.57 -14.27
C ARG A 285 2.26 -2.11 -14.33
N PRO A 286 1.50 -1.16 -13.76
CA PRO A 286 1.73 0.28 -13.99
C PRO A 286 3.09 0.81 -13.51
N GLN A 287 3.69 0.21 -12.49
CA GLN A 287 5.04 0.57 -12.03
C GLN A 287 6.17 -0.03 -12.88
N HIS A 288 5.87 -1.06 -13.68
CA HIS A 288 6.81 -1.73 -14.59
C HIS A 288 6.17 -1.97 -15.97
N PRO A 289 5.76 -0.90 -16.69
CA PRO A 289 5.09 -1.05 -17.98
C PRO A 289 6.01 -1.70 -19.01
N THR A 290 5.40 -2.48 -19.90
CA THR A 290 6.10 -3.07 -21.05
C THR A 290 5.81 -2.25 -22.29
N ILE A 291 6.85 -1.80 -22.97
CA ILE A 291 6.72 -0.96 -24.16
C ILE A 291 7.12 -1.78 -25.37
N ALA A 292 6.17 -1.94 -26.29
CA ALA A 292 6.38 -2.60 -27.55
C ALA A 292 7.04 -1.64 -28.55
N LEU A 293 8.12 -2.09 -29.21
CA LEU A 293 8.84 -1.36 -30.25
C LEU A 293 8.91 -2.17 -31.55
N TYR A 294 8.93 -1.49 -32.70
CA TYR A 294 9.04 -2.18 -34.00
C TYR A 294 10.46 -2.40 -34.52
N ARG A 295 11.47 -1.88 -33.81
CA ARG A 295 12.89 -2.15 -34.08
C ARG A 295 13.69 -2.11 -32.78
N ASN A 296 14.84 -2.75 -32.79
CA ASN A 296 15.81 -2.60 -31.72
C ASN A 296 16.36 -1.17 -31.69
N LEU A 297 16.64 -0.69 -30.47
CA LEU A 297 17.35 0.55 -30.21
C LEU A 297 18.83 0.22 -29.97
N ASN A 298 19.73 1.10 -30.37
CA ASN A 298 21.12 0.99 -29.93
C ASN A 298 21.24 1.37 -28.44
N GLN A 299 22.37 1.07 -27.81
CA GLN A 299 22.55 1.27 -26.35
C GLN A 299 22.35 2.73 -25.90
N GLN A 300 22.70 3.71 -26.75
CA GLN A 300 22.53 5.13 -26.43
C GLN A 300 21.08 5.58 -26.63
N GLU A 301 20.44 5.16 -27.73
CA GLU A 301 19.02 5.35 -28.01
C GLU A 301 18.17 4.74 -26.90
N GLU A 302 18.52 3.55 -26.41
CA GLU A 302 17.80 2.86 -25.33
C GLU A 302 17.87 3.64 -24.02
N LYS A 303 19.05 4.16 -23.64
CA LYS A 303 19.20 5.02 -22.45
C LYS A 303 18.36 6.29 -22.57
N ASN A 304 18.44 6.96 -23.73
CA ASN A 304 17.67 8.18 -24.00
C ASN A 304 16.16 7.91 -24.01
N PHE A 305 15.76 6.80 -24.62
CA PHE A 305 14.37 6.33 -24.67
C PHE A 305 13.83 6.04 -23.28
N LYS A 306 14.59 5.29 -22.46
CA LYS A 306 14.23 4.98 -21.08
C LYS A 306 14.03 6.25 -20.25
N ALA A 307 14.96 7.20 -20.34
CA ALA A 307 14.83 8.49 -19.68
C ALA A 307 13.60 9.28 -20.17
N ALA A 308 13.34 9.29 -21.48
CA ALA A 308 12.19 9.97 -22.06
C ALA A 308 10.86 9.36 -21.61
N VAL A 309 10.75 8.04 -21.60
CA VAL A 309 9.54 7.34 -21.12
C VAL A 309 9.31 7.61 -19.65
N LEU A 310 10.32 7.42 -18.81
CA LEU A 310 10.21 7.64 -17.38
C LEU A 310 9.79 9.09 -17.08
N LYS A 311 10.29 10.08 -17.83
CA LYS A 311 9.81 11.47 -17.71
C LYS A 311 8.32 11.64 -18.01
N LYS A 312 7.76 10.85 -18.93
CA LYS A 312 6.34 10.90 -19.35
C LYS A 312 5.41 10.04 -18.50
N ILE A 313 5.94 9.03 -17.83
CA ILE A 313 5.21 8.13 -16.93
C ILE A 313 5.82 8.24 -15.52
N PRO A 314 5.45 9.27 -14.75
CA PRO A 314 6.09 9.57 -13.46
C PRO A 314 5.90 8.47 -12.40
N PHE A 315 4.81 7.71 -12.49
CA PHE A 315 4.53 6.57 -11.60
C PHE A 315 5.23 5.27 -12.00
N ALA A 316 5.87 5.20 -13.16
CA ALA A 316 6.68 4.04 -13.53
C ALA A 316 8.03 4.11 -12.80
N LEU A 317 8.43 2.99 -12.17
CA LEU A 317 9.73 2.83 -11.52
C LEU A 317 10.80 2.39 -12.51
N ASP A 318 10.43 1.45 -13.38
CA ASP A 318 11.28 0.94 -14.45
C ASP A 318 10.42 0.57 -15.67
N ILE A 319 11.04 0.31 -16.82
CA ILE A 319 10.34 -0.11 -18.03
C ILE A 319 10.92 -1.41 -18.57
N ARG A 320 10.07 -2.23 -19.18
CA ARG A 320 10.50 -3.37 -20.00
C ARG A 320 10.30 -3.03 -21.46
N VAL A 321 11.21 -3.49 -22.31
CA VAL A 321 11.11 -3.31 -23.76
C VAL A 321 10.84 -4.65 -24.41
N LEU A 322 9.80 -4.69 -25.24
CA LEU A 322 9.49 -5.82 -26.09
C LEU A 322 9.67 -5.38 -27.54
N VAL A 323 10.49 -6.09 -28.31
CA VAL A 323 10.71 -5.75 -29.72
C VAL A 323 10.01 -6.75 -30.62
N LYS A 324 9.25 -6.24 -31.58
CA LYS A 324 8.57 -7.03 -32.61
C LYS A 324 8.60 -6.33 -33.95
N THR A 325 9.30 -6.90 -34.93
CA THR A 325 9.54 -6.21 -36.20
C THR A 325 8.27 -6.00 -37.01
N LYS A 326 8.30 -5.04 -37.94
CA LYS A 326 7.15 -4.78 -38.83
C LYS A 326 6.73 -6.02 -39.61
N ASP A 327 7.69 -6.84 -40.06
CA ASP A 327 7.40 -8.09 -40.77
C ASP A 327 6.75 -9.15 -39.88
N GLN A 328 7.19 -9.26 -38.62
CA GLN A 328 6.56 -10.15 -37.62
C GLN A 328 5.13 -9.72 -37.31
N LEU A 329 4.89 -8.41 -37.16
CA LEU A 329 3.55 -7.85 -37.00
C LEU A 329 2.65 -8.19 -38.20
N LEU A 330 3.17 -8.00 -39.42
CA LEU A 330 2.45 -8.35 -40.63
C LEU A 330 2.16 -9.86 -40.71
N GLN A 331 3.11 -10.72 -40.35
CA GLN A 331 2.92 -12.16 -40.33
C GLN A 331 1.81 -12.58 -39.35
N ASP A 332 1.82 -12.04 -38.12
CA ASP A 332 0.78 -12.31 -37.13
C ASP A 332 -0.60 -11.82 -37.58
N ALA A 333 -0.65 -10.63 -38.18
CA ALA A 333 -1.88 -10.08 -38.72
C ALA A 333 -2.47 -10.97 -39.83
N ARG A 334 -1.61 -11.42 -40.76
CA ARG A 334 -2.00 -12.35 -41.84
C ARG A 334 -2.48 -13.68 -41.29
N GLN A 335 -1.72 -14.30 -40.38
CA GLN A 335 -2.12 -15.56 -39.74
C GLN A 335 -3.47 -15.45 -39.01
N GLY A 336 -3.75 -14.30 -38.38
CA GLY A 336 -5.06 -14.06 -37.76
C GLY A 336 -6.20 -13.99 -38.76
N LEU A 337 -6.02 -13.30 -39.89
CA LEU A 337 -7.02 -13.26 -40.97
C LEU A 337 -7.18 -14.62 -41.66
N ASP A 338 -6.09 -15.33 -41.91
CA ASP A 338 -6.09 -16.66 -42.54
C ASP A 338 -6.84 -17.69 -41.68
N ARG A 339 -6.69 -17.64 -40.34
CA ARG A 339 -7.45 -18.47 -39.39
C ARG A 339 -8.94 -18.20 -39.40
N LEU A 340 -9.34 -16.98 -39.75
CA LEU A 340 -10.73 -16.60 -39.92
C LEU A 340 -11.25 -16.88 -41.34
N HIS A 341 -10.41 -17.43 -42.23
CA HIS A 341 -10.69 -17.65 -43.65
C HIS A 341 -11.12 -16.37 -44.39
N ILE A 342 -10.51 -15.23 -44.02
CA ILE A 342 -10.83 -13.92 -44.60
C ILE A 342 -9.82 -13.58 -45.69
N TYR A 343 -10.30 -13.29 -46.90
CA TYR A 343 -9.46 -12.78 -47.97
C TYR A 343 -9.15 -11.30 -47.76
N TYR A 344 -7.90 -10.91 -48.04
CA TYR A 344 -7.44 -9.54 -47.90
C TYR A 344 -6.47 -9.15 -49.00
N ARG A 345 -6.42 -7.86 -49.28
CA ARG A 345 -5.40 -7.21 -50.10
C ARG A 345 -4.42 -6.48 -49.18
N GLN A 346 -3.14 -6.79 -49.33
CA GLN A 346 -2.06 -6.07 -48.65
C GLN A 346 -1.64 -4.85 -49.48
N ILE A 347 -1.55 -3.69 -48.83
CA ILE A 347 -0.97 -2.46 -49.38
C ILE A 347 0.24 -2.09 -48.53
N ASN A 348 1.38 -1.89 -49.19
CA ASN A 348 2.63 -1.54 -48.53
C ASN A 348 2.78 -0.02 -48.50
N SER A 349 3.27 0.53 -47.39
CA SER A 349 3.61 1.94 -47.26
C SER A 349 4.92 2.11 -46.47
N PRO A 350 5.64 3.23 -46.59
CA PRO A 350 6.88 3.45 -45.85
C PRO A 350 6.71 3.34 -44.33
N GLY A 351 5.54 3.72 -43.82
CA GLY A 351 5.18 3.66 -42.41
C GLY A 351 4.81 2.26 -41.88
N GLY A 352 4.28 1.38 -42.74
CA GLY A 352 3.66 0.12 -42.33
C GLY A 352 2.83 -0.52 -43.45
N TYR A 353 1.84 -1.32 -43.07
CA TYR A 353 1.01 -2.09 -43.99
C TYR A 353 -0.48 -1.84 -43.73
N ALA A 354 -1.28 -1.81 -44.80
CA ALA A 354 -2.73 -1.84 -44.71
C ALA A 354 -3.25 -3.17 -45.26
N LEU A 355 -4.13 -3.83 -44.50
CA LEU A 355 -4.82 -5.05 -44.89
C LEU A 355 -6.28 -4.68 -45.18
N VAL A 356 -6.62 -4.67 -46.46
CA VAL A 356 -7.94 -4.28 -46.96
C VAL A 356 -8.76 -5.52 -47.19
N ILE A 357 -9.85 -5.67 -46.44
CA ILE A 357 -10.80 -6.77 -46.53
C ILE A 357 -11.97 -6.27 -47.37
N ARG A 358 -12.22 -6.95 -48.49
CA ARG A 358 -13.32 -6.71 -49.42
C ARG A 358 -13.99 -8.06 -49.63
N ASP A 359 -15.00 -8.32 -48.82
CA ASP A 359 -15.68 -9.60 -48.81
C ASP A 359 -17.11 -9.42 -48.28
N ASP A 360 -17.99 -10.32 -48.67
CA ASP A 360 -19.33 -10.43 -48.11
C ASP A 360 -19.24 -11.24 -46.81
N LEU A 361 -19.00 -10.53 -45.71
CA LEU A 361 -18.76 -11.15 -44.41
C LEU A 361 -20.08 -11.39 -43.68
N SER A 362 -20.34 -12.65 -43.31
CA SER A 362 -21.42 -12.97 -42.38
C SER A 362 -21.27 -12.22 -41.04
N ASP A 363 -22.37 -11.95 -40.34
CA ASP A 363 -22.36 -11.29 -39.02
C ASP A 363 -21.43 -11.99 -38.01
N SER A 364 -21.34 -13.32 -38.08
CA SER A 364 -20.49 -14.12 -37.20
C SER A 364 -19.00 -13.93 -37.50
N THR A 365 -18.65 -13.87 -38.80
CA THR A 365 -17.29 -13.62 -39.27
C THR A 365 -16.89 -12.18 -38.97
N LEU A 366 -17.78 -11.22 -39.22
CA LEU A 366 -17.55 -9.81 -38.93
C LEU A 366 -17.30 -9.58 -37.43
N ARG A 367 -18.07 -10.21 -36.54
CA ARG A 367 -17.85 -10.12 -35.09
C ARG A 367 -16.51 -10.72 -34.67
N SER A 368 -16.14 -11.86 -35.25
CA SER A 368 -14.86 -12.53 -34.97
C SER A 368 -13.68 -11.68 -35.46
N LEU A 369 -13.80 -11.08 -36.65
CA LEU A 369 -12.83 -10.14 -37.21
C LEU A 369 -12.68 -8.89 -36.34
N GLN A 370 -13.79 -8.28 -35.92
CA GLN A 370 -13.75 -7.11 -35.01
C GLN A 370 -13.08 -7.45 -33.68
N HIS A 371 -13.37 -8.63 -33.12
CA HIS A 371 -12.72 -9.10 -31.91
C HIS A 371 -11.21 -9.27 -32.12
N PHE A 372 -10.80 -9.95 -33.19
CA PHE A 372 -9.40 -10.13 -33.56
C PHE A 372 -8.68 -8.78 -33.71
N ILE A 373 -9.23 -7.84 -34.50
CA ILE A 373 -8.65 -6.51 -34.71
C ILE A 373 -8.54 -5.76 -33.39
N LYS A 374 -9.56 -5.84 -32.52
CA LYS A 374 -9.53 -5.19 -31.21
C LYS A 374 -8.40 -5.74 -30.33
N GLN A 375 -8.22 -7.05 -30.27
CA GLN A 375 -7.14 -7.69 -29.51
C GLN A 375 -5.76 -7.34 -30.10
N TYR A 376 -5.64 -7.42 -31.42
CA TYR A 376 -4.41 -7.07 -32.13
C TYR A 376 -4.00 -5.62 -31.86
N ASN A 377 -4.94 -4.67 -32.03
CA ASN A 377 -4.70 -3.25 -31.78
C ASN A 377 -4.47 -2.95 -30.30
N HIS A 378 -5.09 -3.70 -29.39
CA HIS A 378 -4.81 -3.56 -27.97
C HIS A 378 -3.35 -3.90 -27.65
N GLN A 379 -2.81 -4.95 -28.25
CA GLN A 379 -1.46 -5.43 -28.02
C GLN A 379 -0.38 -4.63 -28.77
N TRP A 380 -0.62 -4.28 -30.04
CA TRP A 380 0.39 -3.72 -30.94
C TRP A 380 0.10 -2.30 -31.42
N GLY A 381 -1.10 -1.77 -31.16
CA GLY A 381 -1.56 -0.51 -31.76
C GLY A 381 -1.86 -0.62 -33.26
N SER A 382 -2.33 0.47 -33.85
CA SER A 382 -2.75 0.54 -35.26
C SER A 382 -1.79 1.31 -36.17
N ARG A 383 -0.61 1.71 -35.67
CA ARG A 383 0.33 2.58 -36.41
C ARG A 383 1.09 1.84 -37.53
N VAL A 384 1.43 0.57 -37.31
CA VAL A 384 2.20 -0.24 -38.26
C VAL A 384 1.31 -1.13 -39.11
N ILE A 385 0.27 -1.74 -38.53
CA ILE A 385 -0.73 -2.51 -39.27
C ILE A 385 -2.06 -1.80 -39.13
N ASN A 386 -2.68 -1.49 -40.27
CA ASN A 386 -4.04 -0.96 -40.32
C ASN A 386 -4.97 -1.95 -41.01
N PHE A 387 -6.15 -2.16 -40.45
CA PHE A 387 -7.19 -3.01 -41.04
C PHE A 387 -8.28 -2.11 -41.60
N SER A 388 -8.62 -2.30 -42.88
CA SER A 388 -9.73 -1.61 -43.54
C SER A 388 -10.76 -2.65 -43.94
N ILE A 389 -11.95 -2.55 -43.34
CA ILE A 389 -13.09 -3.41 -43.67
C ILE A 389 -13.99 -2.62 -44.60
N ASN A 390 -14.10 -3.07 -45.84
CA ASN A 390 -15.10 -2.58 -46.78
C ASN A 390 -16.04 -3.75 -47.04
N LEU A 391 -17.24 -3.68 -46.48
CA LEU A 391 -18.30 -4.62 -46.84
C LEU A 391 -18.71 -4.27 -48.27
N ASP A 392 -18.35 -5.12 -49.21
CA ASP A 392 -18.76 -4.94 -50.60
C ASP A 392 -20.26 -5.24 -50.66
N GLU A 393 -21.08 -4.19 -50.74
CA GLU A 393 -22.40 -4.35 -51.36
C GLU A 393 -22.12 -4.64 -52.84
N ASN A 394 -22.32 -5.89 -53.26
CA ASN A 394 -22.14 -6.28 -54.65
C ASN A 394 -23.16 -5.53 -55.51
N TRP A 395 -22.80 -4.35 -55.99
CA TRP A 395 -23.68 -3.50 -56.80
C TRP A 395 -24.01 -4.15 -58.17
N LEU A 396 -23.28 -5.20 -58.56
CA LEU A 396 -23.54 -6.03 -59.73
C LEU A 396 -24.40 -7.26 -59.42
N GLN A 397 -24.83 -7.46 -58.18
CA GLN A 397 -25.71 -8.56 -57.80
C GLN A 397 -27.00 -8.51 -58.63
N ASP A 398 -27.38 -9.65 -59.18
CA ASP A 398 -28.49 -9.83 -60.12
C ASP A 398 -28.39 -9.03 -61.44
N LYS A 399 -27.19 -8.55 -61.80
CA LYS A 399 -26.93 -7.89 -63.08
C LYS A 399 -26.04 -8.76 -63.96
N SER A 400 -26.36 -8.81 -65.26
CA SER A 400 -25.49 -9.45 -66.25
C SER A 400 -24.50 -8.42 -66.79
N TYR A 401 -23.22 -8.77 -66.93
CA TYR A 401 -22.21 -7.87 -67.48
C TYR A 401 -21.17 -8.63 -68.30
N VAL A 402 -20.51 -7.92 -69.22
CA VAL A 402 -19.35 -8.43 -69.97
C VAL A 402 -18.10 -7.77 -69.41
N ASP A 403 -17.21 -8.55 -68.81
CA ASP A 403 -15.92 -8.07 -68.32
C ASP A 403 -14.88 -8.06 -69.45
N SER A 404 -14.82 -6.97 -70.20
CA SER A 404 -13.83 -6.79 -71.27
C SER A 404 -13.33 -5.33 -71.35
N SER A 405 -12.35 -5.08 -72.22
CA SER A 405 -11.86 -3.73 -72.51
C SER A 405 -13.01 -2.77 -72.86
N ASN A 406 -14.01 -3.25 -73.59
CA ASN A 406 -15.25 -2.54 -73.96
C ASN A 406 -16.49 -3.18 -73.32
N GLY A 407 -16.35 -3.59 -72.07
CA GLY A 407 -17.41 -4.24 -71.29
C GLY A 407 -18.65 -3.36 -71.11
N TYR A 408 -19.79 -4.00 -70.90
CA TYR A 408 -21.06 -3.32 -70.65
C TYR A 408 -21.90 -4.08 -69.61
N LEU A 409 -22.81 -3.34 -68.98
CA LEU A 409 -23.69 -3.82 -67.91
C LEU A 409 -25.15 -3.81 -68.40
N PHE A 410 -25.83 -4.94 -68.26
CA PHE A 410 -27.27 -5.02 -68.48
C PHE A 410 -28.01 -4.52 -67.24
N LEU A 411 -28.72 -3.40 -67.38
CA LEU A 411 -29.61 -2.90 -66.32
C LEU A 411 -30.98 -3.57 -66.40
N ASN A 412 -31.45 -3.85 -67.61
CA ASN A 412 -32.67 -4.57 -67.95
C ASN A 412 -32.64 -4.94 -69.45
N PRO A 413 -33.55 -5.79 -69.99
CA PRO A 413 -33.44 -6.32 -71.35
C PRO A 413 -33.38 -5.27 -72.48
N ARG A 414 -33.67 -4.00 -72.18
CA ARG A 414 -33.70 -2.89 -73.15
C ARG A 414 -32.71 -1.75 -72.86
N HIS A 415 -31.97 -1.78 -71.75
CA HIS A 415 -31.00 -0.72 -71.44
C HIS A 415 -29.66 -1.28 -71.03
N TRP A 416 -28.62 -0.79 -71.71
CA TRP A 416 -27.23 -1.18 -71.51
C TRP A 416 -26.46 0.02 -71.00
N TYR A 417 -25.62 -0.19 -70.00
CA TYR A 417 -24.76 0.83 -69.41
C TYR A 417 -23.30 0.54 -69.76
N PHE A 418 -22.62 1.55 -70.31
CA PHE A 418 -21.23 1.49 -70.69
C PHE A 418 -20.41 2.35 -69.72
N PRO A 419 -19.71 1.75 -68.74
CA PRO A 419 -18.89 2.51 -67.81
C PRO A 419 -17.69 3.13 -68.54
N LEU A 420 -17.54 4.45 -68.44
CA LEU A 420 -16.38 5.16 -68.97
C LEU A 420 -15.13 4.72 -68.20
N LYS A 421 -14.10 4.24 -68.92
CA LYS A 421 -12.80 3.97 -68.30
C LYS A 421 -12.00 5.26 -68.22
N GLN A 422 -11.16 5.37 -67.20
CA GLN A 422 -10.28 6.51 -66.93
C GLN A 422 -9.26 6.79 -68.06
N GLY A 423 -9.21 5.96 -69.11
CA GLY A 423 -8.44 6.17 -70.33
C GLY A 423 -9.18 6.91 -71.47
N ASP A 424 -10.50 7.04 -71.41
CA ASP A 424 -11.31 7.72 -72.44
C ASP A 424 -11.46 9.23 -72.19
N LEU A 425 -10.98 9.73 -71.04
CA LEU A 425 -11.07 11.14 -70.64
C LEU A 425 -9.88 11.98 -71.12
N ASN A 426 -8.91 11.39 -71.81
CA ASN A 426 -7.74 12.09 -72.39
C ASN A 426 -7.70 12.04 -73.93
N GLY A 427 -8.86 11.92 -74.57
CA GLY A 427 -9.02 12.07 -76.03
C GLY A 427 -9.32 13.50 -76.44
#